data_AF-W1YGA9-F1
#
_entry.id   AF-W1YGA9-F1
#
_cell.length_a   1.000
_cell.length_b   1.000
_cell.length_c   1.000
_cell.angle_alpha   90.00
_cell.angle_beta   90.00
_cell.angle_gamma   90.00
#
_symmetry.space_group_name_H-M   'P 1'
#
loop_
_entity.id
_entity.type
_entity.pdbx_description
1 polymer ?
#
loop_
_entity_poly.entity_id
_entity_poly.type
_entity_poly.pdbx_seq_one_letter_code
_entity_poly.pdbx_strand_id
1 'polypeptide(L)' 'MRIGFFPNMGKSNIMAVLKMAAHICKDEGIEVFLPDDLESDAPARVLKIPETHILSRPEIFKQIDIAFSF' A
#
# COMPACT_ATOMS: atom_id res chain seq x y z
N MET A 1 -10.29 6.88 -6.70
CA MET A 1 -9.35 7.52 -5.74
C MET A 1 -8.15 6.62 -5.60
N ARG A 2 -6.97 7.20 -5.39
CA ARG A 2 -5.68 6.50 -5.29
C ARG A 2 -5.05 6.81 -3.95
N ILE A 3 -4.66 5.78 -3.20
CA ILE A 3 -4.07 5.93 -1.88
C ILE A 3 -2.69 5.28 -1.84
N GLY A 4 -1.70 6.00 -1.29
CA GLY A 4 -0.39 5.45 -0.99
C GLY A 4 -0.37 4.85 0.42
N PHE A 5 -0.02 3.58 0.55
CA PHE A 5 0.18 2.92 1.84
C PHE A 5 1.68 2.93 2.20
N PHE A 6 2.02 3.57 3.32
CA PHE A 6 3.40 3.67 3.82
C PHE A 6 3.51 3.00 5.19
N PRO A 7 3.66 1.67 5.24
CA PRO A 7 3.71 0.93 6.49
C PRO A 7 5.06 0.96 7.18
N ASN A 8 5.03 1.01 8.51
CA ASN A 8 6.17 0.66 9.36
C ASN A 8 6.28 -0.87 9.51
N MET A 9 7.13 -1.48 8.68
CA MET A 9 7.35 -2.94 8.65
C MET A 9 7.93 -3.51 9.95
N GLY A 10 8.48 -2.67 10.84
CA GLY A 10 8.99 -3.08 12.15
C GLY A 10 7.90 -3.40 13.19
N LYS A 11 6.61 -3.18 12.88
CA LYS A 11 5.49 -3.45 13.80
C LYS A 11 4.86 -4.82 13.50
N SER A 12 4.71 -5.65 14.53
CA SER A 12 4.23 -7.04 14.38
C SER A 12 2.80 -7.17 13.86
N ASN A 13 1.94 -6.16 14.08
CA ASN A 13 0.55 -6.16 13.65
C ASN A 13 0.31 -5.43 12.31
N ILE A 14 1.35 -4.85 11.69
CA ILE A 14 1.18 -3.97 10.52
C ILE A 14 0.50 -4.67 9.35
N MET A 15 0.84 -5.94 9.11
CA MET A 15 0.26 -6.73 8.02
C MET A 15 -1.23 -6.99 8.21
N ALA A 16 -1.71 -7.11 9.45
CA ALA A 16 -3.14 -7.29 9.73
C ALA A 16 -3.91 -5.98 9.45
N VAL A 17 -3.35 -4.84 9.85
CA VAL A 17 -3.92 -3.52 9.58
C VAL A 17 -3.97 -3.24 8.09
N LEU A 18 -2.86 -3.48 7.37
CA LEU A 18 -2.78 -3.31 5.92
C LEU A 18 -3.81 -4.17 5.17
N LYS A 19 -4.01 -5.43 5.59
CA LYS A 19 -5.03 -6.31 4.99
C LYS A 19 -6.44 -5.73 5.14
N MET A 20 -6.76 -5.22 6.32
CA MET A 20 -8.07 -4.63 6.58
C MET A 20 -8.27 -3.36 5.77
N ALA A 21 -7.27 -2.46 5.75
CA ALA A 21 -7.33 -1.23 4.97
C ALA A 21 -7.43 -1.51 3.46
N ALA A 22 -6.65 -2.46 2.93
CA ALA A 22 -6.69 -2.83 1.52
C ALA A 22 -8.04 -3.48 1.13
N HIS A 23 -8.64 -4.27 2.03
CA HIS A 23 -9.97 -4.85 1.79
C HIS A 23 -11.04 -3.76 1.66
N ILE A 24 -11.06 -2.79 2.57
CA ILE A 24 -11.98 -1.65 2.50
C ILE A 24 -11.74 -0.86 1.21
N CYS A 25 -10.48 -0.56 0.87
CA CYS A 25 -10.14 0.15 -0.36
C CYS A 25 -10.66 -0.60 -1.61
N LYS A 26 -10.49 -1.91 -1.65
CA LYS A 26 -10.96 -2.74 -2.77
C LYS A 26 -12.48 -2.68 -2.92
N ASP A 27 -13.23 -2.81 -1.82
CA ASP A 27 -14.69 -2.82 -1.83
C ASP A 27 -15.26 -1.48 -2.30
N GLU A 28 -14.55 -0.38 -2.01
CA GLU A 28 -14.88 0.98 -2.45
C GLU A 28 -14.30 1.37 -3.83
N GLY A 29 -13.61 0.45 -4.51
CA GLY A 29 -12.98 0.73 -5.81
C GLY A 29 -11.82 1.74 -5.74
N ILE A 30 -11.14 1.82 -4.59
CA ILE A 30 -9.97 2.67 -4.34
C ILE A 30 -8.70 1.90 -4.72
N GLU A 31 -7.87 2.52 -5.54
CA GLU A 31 -6.59 1.97 -5.97
C GLU A 31 -5.53 2.19 -4.89
N VAL A 32 -4.78 1.16 -4.54
CA VAL A 32 -3.70 1.22 -3.53
C VAL A 32 -2.34 1.11 -4.20
N PHE A 33 -1.42 1.97 -3.77
CA PHE A 33 -0.02 2.01 -4.19
C PHE A 33 0.91 1.70 -3.01
N LEU A 34 2.01 0.99 -3.28
CA LEU A 34 3.00 0.61 -2.28
C LEU A 34 4.41 1.03 -2.71
N PRO A 35 5.30 1.41 -1.77
CA PRO A 35 6.70 1.64 -2.05
C PRO A 35 7.39 0.37 -2.56
N ASP A 36 8.28 0.53 -3.53
CA ASP A 36 9.19 -0.53 -3.99
C ASP A 36 10.34 -0.81 -2.99
N ASP A 37 10.55 0.08 -2.03
CA ASP A 37 11.61 0.01 -1.01
C ASP A 37 11.19 -0.67 0.31
N LEU A 38 10.02 -1.33 0.33
CA LEU A 38 9.60 -2.10 1.51
C LEU A 38 10.60 -3.25 1.75
N GLU A 39 10.98 -3.45 3.01
CA GLU A 39 11.95 -4.49 3.44
C GLU A 39 11.57 -5.93 3.02
N SER A 40 10.33 -6.13 2.56
CA SER A 40 9.82 -7.37 2.01
C SER A 40 8.81 -7.08 0.90
N ASP A 41 8.77 -7.96 -0.11
CA ASP A 41 7.71 -8.01 -1.12
C ASP A 41 6.43 -8.69 -0.63
N ALA A 42 6.42 -9.22 0.61
CA ALA A 42 5.27 -9.86 1.23
C ALA A 42 4.01 -8.98 1.25
N PRO A 43 4.07 -7.66 1.55
CA PRO A 43 2.89 -6.80 1.53
C PRO A 43 2.19 -6.77 0.18
N ALA A 44 2.93 -6.55 -0.91
CA ALA A 44 2.35 -6.50 -2.25
C ALA A 44 1.65 -7.81 -2.62
N ARG A 45 2.31 -8.96 -2.37
CA ARG A 45 1.75 -10.28 -2.67
C ARG A 45 0.51 -10.60 -1.83
N VAL A 46 0.58 -10.33 -0.53
CA VAL A 46 -0.50 -10.63 0.42
C VAL A 46 -1.72 -9.76 0.18
N LEU A 47 -1.52 -8.48 -0.16
CA LEU A 47 -2.59 -7.53 -0.45
C LEU A 47 -3.08 -7.62 -1.90
N LYS A 48 -2.42 -8.42 -2.75
CA LYS A 48 -2.70 -8.59 -4.18
C LYS A 48 -2.69 -7.25 -4.94
N ILE A 49 -1.73 -6.40 -4.61
CA ILE A 49 -1.53 -5.12 -5.30
C ILE A 49 -0.88 -5.41 -6.68
N PRO A 50 -1.39 -4.83 -7.77
CA PRO A 50 -0.77 -4.98 -9.09
C PRO A 50 0.69 -4.49 -9.09
N GLU A 51 1.58 -5.14 -9.84
CA GLU A 51 2.98 -4.72 -9.95
C GLU A 51 3.13 -3.28 -10.47
N THR A 52 2.21 -2.84 -11.34
CA THR A 52 2.16 -1.46 -11.84
C THR A 52 1.86 -0.41 -10.76
N HIS A 53 1.44 -0.84 -9.56
CA HIS A 53 1.14 0.03 -8.42
C HIS A 53 2.24 -0.03 -7.34
N ILE A 54 3.35 -0.73 -7.62
CA ILE A 54 4.54 -0.79 -6.79
C ILE A 54 5.57 0.15 -7.41
N LEU A 55 5.87 1.25 -6.74
CA LEU A 55 6.67 2.34 -7.32
C LEU A 55 7.57 2.97 -6.26
N SER A 56 8.61 3.68 -6.69
CA SER A 56 9.37 4.53 -5.78
C SER A 56 8.49 5.59 -5.13
N ARG A 57 8.77 5.96 -3.88
CA ARG A 57 7.97 6.94 -3.13
C ARG A 57 7.71 8.24 -3.91
N PRO A 58 8.71 8.87 -4.57
CA PRO A 58 8.46 10.07 -5.38
C PRO A 58 7.45 9.85 -6.51
N GLU A 59 7.46 8.69 -7.16
CA GLU A 59 6.49 8.36 -8.21
C GLU A 59 5.09 8.09 -7.65
N ILE A 60 4.99 7.47 -6.47
CA ILE A 60 3.69 7.30 -5.78
C ILE A 60 3.04 8.65 -5.52
N PHE A 61 3.78 9.62 -4.97
CA PHE A 61 3.24 10.95 -4.64
C PHE A 61 2.76 11.76 -5.85
N LYS A 62 3.14 11.38 -7.08
CA LYS A 62 2.60 11.98 -8.31
C LYS A 62 1.25 11.39 -8.74
N GLN A 63 0.88 10.23 -8.19
CA GLN A 63 -0.28 9.46 -8.64
C GLN A 63 -1.41 9.42 -7.62
N ILE A 64 -1.08 9.46 -6.32
CA ILE A 64 -2.04 9.31 -5.23
C ILE A 64 -2.78 10.62 -4.93
N ASP A 65 -4.03 10.47 -4.49
CA ASP A 65 -4.84 11.58 -3.95
C ASP A 65 -4.55 11.79 -2.45
N ILE A 66 -4.25 10.70 -1.73
CA ILE A 66 -4.07 10.69 -0.26
C ILE A 66 -2.97 9.69 0.13
N ALA A 67 -2.19 10.01 1.16
CA ALA A 67 -1.20 9.09 1.75
C ALA A 67 -1.63 8.64 3.15
N PHE A 68 -1.61 7.33 3.40
CA PHE A 68 -1.79 6.74 4.73
C PHE A 68 -0.45 6.18 5.23
N SER A 69 0.02 6.74 6.33
CA SER A 69 1.19 6.26 7.06
C SER A 69 0.72 5.38 8.21
N PHE A 70 1.18 4.13 8.25
CA PHE A 70 0.77 3.13 9.23
C PHE A 70 1.92 2.71 10.15
#